data_AF-A0A926A1F3-F1
#
_entry.id   AF-A0A926A1F3-F1
#
_cell.length_a   1.000
_cell.length_b   1.000
_cell.length_c   1.000
_cell.angle_alpha   90.00
_cell.angle_beta   90.00
_cell.angle_gamma   90.00
#
_symmetry.space_group_name_H-M   'P 1'
#
loop_
_entity.id
_entity.type
_entity.pdbx_description
1 polymer ?
#
loop_
_entity_poly.entity_id
_entity_poly.type
_entity_poly.pdbx_seq_one_letter_code
_entity_poly.pdbx_strand_id
1 'polypeptide(L)'
;MIATLLIATLAATVQAAVWRATRNARIAFAGERALLGADAAISTHLASWDGRAFASMPIGAQTTSTPSLTANLAATVTVVRTGLNNAMVEASATSTNNGVPRAVERHVSRMLTVRNPPLPLNAPLTMLGSATFAYAGTVSTTDETPPGWASECLGTDSVDAPTTSASVSALRSQFDAGWSKWLSVAHRTDDPATVSSLVPIVTAVTCAPATGDPHRGAGSIAACTNEWGARALNATFTVTTTSRHQGILMVDGDLTLNADLDVFGLLMVRGAIDATAGRLLVHGAALVRDEMGHGSRFGFASRVRYSRCALRRAYSATGAPAAVTTRGWLERF
;
A
#
# COMPACT_ATOMS: atom_id res chain seq x y z
N MET A 1 -54.05 20.78 -53.33
CA MET A 1 -52.72 20.12 -53.38
C MET A 1 -51.66 20.80 -52.51
N ILE A 2 -51.52 22.13 -52.52
CA ILE A 2 -50.47 22.80 -51.72
C ILE A 2 -50.69 22.63 -50.20
N ALA A 3 -51.93 22.78 -49.72
CA ALA A 3 -52.25 22.61 -48.29
C ALA A 3 -51.97 21.20 -47.75
N THR A 4 -52.27 20.15 -48.54
CA THR A 4 -52.01 18.76 -48.16
C THR A 4 -50.52 18.43 -48.10
N LEU A 5 -49.71 19.02 -48.99
CA LEU A 5 -48.26 18.87 -48.97
C LEU A 5 -47.65 19.52 -47.72
N LEU A 6 -48.10 20.73 -47.36
CA LEU A 6 -47.66 21.43 -46.16
C LEU A 6 -47.94 20.63 -44.88
N ILE A 7 -49.15 20.10 -44.73
CA ILE A 7 -49.52 19.26 -43.57
C ILE A 7 -48.64 18.01 -43.49
N ALA A 8 -48.39 17.34 -44.63
CA ALA A 8 -47.53 16.16 -44.67
C ALA A 8 -46.08 16.49 -44.27
N THR A 9 -45.51 17.60 -44.77
CA THR A 9 -44.16 18.03 -44.39
C THR A 9 -44.07 18.39 -42.91
N LEU A 10 -45.06 19.09 -42.36
CA LEU A 10 -45.10 19.44 -40.94
C LEU A 10 -45.17 18.17 -40.08
N ALA A 11 -46.05 17.23 -40.40
CA ALA A 11 -46.18 15.96 -39.70
C ALA A 11 -44.85 15.16 -39.72
N ALA A 12 -44.18 15.10 -40.88
CA ALA A 12 -42.89 14.43 -41.01
C ALA A 12 -41.79 15.10 -40.16
N THR A 13 -41.74 16.43 -40.11
CA THR A 13 -40.76 17.15 -39.27
C THR A 13 -40.98 16.94 -37.78
N VAL A 14 -42.25 16.95 -37.33
CA VAL A 14 -42.61 16.70 -35.92
C VAL A 14 -42.25 15.27 -35.52
N GLN A 15 -42.59 14.27 -36.36
CA GLN A 15 -42.21 12.88 -36.10
C GLN A 15 -40.69 12.72 -36.03
N ALA A 16 -39.95 13.31 -36.97
CA ALA A 16 -38.48 13.26 -36.97
C ALA A 16 -37.89 13.91 -35.70
N ALA A 17 -38.44 15.03 -35.23
CA ALA A 17 -38.02 15.68 -33.99
C ALA A 17 -38.26 14.80 -32.75
N VAL A 18 -39.43 14.16 -32.66
CA VAL A 18 -39.77 13.22 -31.57
C VAL A 18 -38.86 12.00 -31.57
N TRP A 19 -38.55 11.43 -32.75
CA TRP A 19 -37.61 10.30 -32.87
C TRP A 19 -36.19 10.67 -32.43
N ARG A 20 -35.73 11.89 -32.73
CA ARG A 20 -34.43 12.39 -32.25
C ARG A 20 -34.45 12.62 -30.74
N ALA A 21 -35.49 13.24 -30.20
CA ALA A 21 -35.63 13.49 -28.77
C ALA A 21 -35.67 12.19 -27.95
N THR A 22 -36.45 11.19 -28.39
CA THR A 22 -36.52 9.87 -27.73
C THR A 22 -35.21 9.11 -27.83
N ARG A 23 -34.50 9.17 -28.96
CA ARG A 23 -33.16 8.59 -29.10
C ARG A 23 -32.16 9.26 -28.15
N ASN A 24 -32.15 10.58 -28.08
CA ASN A 24 -31.26 11.33 -27.18
C ASN A 24 -31.55 11.03 -25.72
N ALA A 25 -32.83 10.95 -25.32
CA ALA A 25 -33.23 10.59 -23.97
C ALA A 25 -32.75 9.17 -23.58
N ARG A 26 -32.85 8.19 -24.49
CA ARG A 26 -32.35 6.82 -24.24
C ARG A 26 -30.83 6.76 -24.12
N ILE A 27 -30.10 7.53 -24.94
CA ILE A 27 -28.64 7.61 -24.85
C ILE A 27 -28.22 8.30 -23.55
N ALA A 28 -28.91 9.38 -23.17
CA ALA A 28 -28.67 10.09 -21.92
C ALA A 28 -28.89 9.16 -20.71
N PHE A 29 -30.02 8.43 -20.67
CA PHE A 29 -30.31 7.48 -19.60
C PHE A 29 -29.30 6.32 -19.53
N ALA A 30 -28.94 5.72 -20.66
CA ALA A 30 -27.92 4.67 -20.68
C ALA A 30 -26.53 5.21 -20.28
N GLY A 31 -26.22 6.44 -20.67
CA GLY A 31 -25.01 7.15 -20.27
C GLY A 31 -24.95 7.43 -18.77
N GLU A 32 -26.06 7.83 -18.15
CA GLU A 32 -26.15 8.03 -16.70
C GLU A 32 -25.99 6.71 -15.94
N ARG A 33 -26.63 5.63 -16.43
CA ARG A 33 -26.46 4.29 -15.84
C ARG A 33 -25.02 3.78 -15.96
N ALA A 34 -24.37 3.99 -17.10
CA ALA A 34 -22.97 3.65 -17.29
C ALA A 34 -22.07 4.47 -16.34
N LEU A 35 -22.33 5.76 -16.18
CA LEU A 35 -21.59 6.62 -15.25
C LEU A 35 -21.70 6.13 -13.80
N LEU A 36 -22.93 5.90 -13.31
CA LEU A 36 -23.18 5.34 -11.98
C LEU A 36 -22.57 3.94 -11.82
N GLY A 37 -22.56 3.13 -12.88
CA GLY A 37 -21.91 1.82 -12.91
C GLY A 37 -20.40 1.91 -12.73
N ALA A 38 -19.75 2.85 -13.42
CA ALA A 38 -18.31 3.09 -13.28
C ALA A 38 -17.96 3.58 -11.87
N ASP A 39 -18.76 4.50 -11.31
CA ASP A 39 -18.57 4.98 -9.93
C ASP A 39 -18.77 3.87 -8.89
N ALA A 40 -19.78 3.01 -9.07
CA ALA A 40 -20.00 1.84 -8.24
C ALA A 40 -18.85 0.84 -8.35
N ALA A 41 -18.33 0.59 -9.56
CA ALA A 41 -17.18 -0.28 -9.78
C ALA A 41 -15.93 0.20 -9.04
N ILE A 42 -15.63 1.51 -9.10
CA ILE A 42 -14.55 2.10 -8.31
C ILE A 42 -14.82 1.90 -6.82
N SER A 43 -16.03 2.20 -6.34
CA SER A 43 -16.37 2.03 -4.91
C SER A 43 -16.20 0.59 -4.43
N THR A 44 -16.65 -0.39 -5.22
CA THR A 44 -16.50 -1.82 -4.90
C THR A 44 -15.03 -2.22 -4.90
N HIS A 45 -14.25 -1.79 -5.89
CA HIS A 45 -12.82 -2.07 -5.94
C HIS A 45 -12.07 -1.47 -4.74
N LEU A 46 -12.40 -0.23 -4.34
CA LEU A 46 -11.80 0.42 -3.17
C LEU A 46 -12.19 -0.25 -1.85
N ALA A 47 -13.39 -0.83 -1.76
CA ALA A 47 -13.81 -1.59 -0.59
C ALA A 47 -13.01 -2.90 -0.43
N SER A 48 -12.54 -3.48 -1.54
CA SER A 48 -11.68 -4.67 -1.57
C SER A 48 -10.21 -4.36 -1.85
N TRP A 49 -9.76 -3.14 -1.54
CA TRP A 49 -8.39 -2.70 -1.84
C TRP A 49 -7.35 -3.58 -1.13
N ASP A 50 -6.45 -4.20 -1.91
CA ASP A 50 -5.29 -4.92 -1.38
C ASP A 50 -4.05 -4.01 -1.45
N GLY A 51 -3.68 -3.44 -0.30
CA GLY A 51 -2.51 -2.57 -0.17
C GLY A 51 -1.21 -3.27 -0.56
N ARG A 52 -1.08 -4.58 -0.34
CA ARG A 52 0.12 -5.34 -0.72
C ARG A 52 0.25 -5.48 -2.22
N ALA A 53 -0.86 -5.82 -2.89
CA ALA A 53 -0.91 -5.90 -4.34
C ALA A 53 -0.55 -4.54 -4.95
N PHE A 54 -1.00 -3.44 -4.36
CA PHE A 54 -0.58 -2.10 -4.78
C PHE A 54 0.91 -1.83 -4.51
N ALA A 55 1.42 -2.19 -3.33
CA ALA A 55 2.81 -1.99 -2.95
C ALA A 55 3.80 -2.85 -3.77
N SER A 56 3.36 -4.00 -4.28
CA SER A 56 4.13 -4.91 -5.13
C SER A 56 4.23 -4.45 -6.59
N MET A 57 3.29 -3.60 -7.04
CA MET A 57 3.32 -3.04 -8.40
C MET A 57 4.52 -2.10 -8.57
N PRO A 58 5.35 -2.24 -9.62
CA PRO A 58 6.30 -1.19 -9.99
C PRO A 58 5.59 0.15 -10.26
N ILE A 59 6.30 1.27 -10.08
CA ILE A 59 5.75 2.58 -10.47
C ILE A 59 5.56 2.58 -12.00
N GLY A 60 4.38 2.97 -12.45
CA GLY A 60 3.93 2.92 -13.85
C GLY A 60 3.22 1.60 -14.23
N ALA A 61 3.29 0.56 -13.40
CA ALA A 61 2.56 -0.68 -13.66
C ALA A 61 1.05 -0.48 -13.45
N GLN A 62 0.27 -1.35 -14.12
CA GLN A 62 -1.18 -1.33 -14.04
C GLN A 62 -1.76 -2.72 -13.77
N THR A 63 -2.90 -2.78 -13.09
CA THR A 63 -3.69 -3.99 -12.89
C THR A 63 -5.15 -3.73 -13.25
N THR A 64 -5.85 -4.71 -13.80
CA THR A 64 -7.25 -4.60 -14.21
C THR A 64 -8.09 -5.66 -13.49
N SER A 65 -9.24 -5.24 -12.97
CA SER A 65 -10.21 -6.12 -12.30
C SER A 65 -11.61 -5.86 -12.83
N THR A 66 -12.49 -6.85 -12.71
CA THR A 66 -13.90 -6.76 -13.12
C THR A 66 -14.79 -6.98 -11.90
N PRO A 67 -15.05 -5.94 -11.08
CA PRO A 67 -15.84 -6.10 -9.86
C PRO A 67 -17.27 -6.52 -10.20
N SER A 68 -17.84 -7.41 -9.39
CA SER A 68 -19.23 -7.84 -9.55
C SER A 68 -20.18 -6.72 -9.11
N LEU A 69 -21.01 -6.23 -10.05
CA LEU A 69 -22.01 -5.19 -9.79
C LEU A 69 -23.42 -5.78 -9.73
N THR A 70 -24.28 -5.16 -8.93
CA THR A 70 -25.71 -5.44 -8.95
C THR A 70 -26.30 -4.95 -10.29
N ALA A 71 -27.06 -5.80 -11.00
CA ALA A 71 -27.77 -5.51 -12.26
C ALA A 71 -27.03 -5.70 -13.61
N ASN A 72 -26.13 -6.69 -13.72
CA ASN A 72 -25.50 -7.10 -14.99
C ASN A 72 -24.80 -5.97 -15.76
N LEU A 73 -24.33 -4.94 -15.07
CA LEU A 73 -23.47 -3.92 -15.65
C LEU A 73 -22.06 -4.49 -15.76
N ALA A 74 -21.55 -4.58 -16.98
CA ALA A 74 -20.16 -4.94 -17.20
C ALA A 74 -19.30 -3.69 -16.97
N ALA A 75 -18.44 -3.77 -15.97
CA ALA A 75 -17.47 -2.73 -15.66
C ALA A 75 -16.08 -3.33 -15.47
N THR A 76 -15.07 -2.59 -15.91
CA THR A 76 -13.66 -2.87 -15.70
C THR A 76 -13.06 -1.73 -14.89
N VAL A 77 -12.17 -2.06 -13.95
CA VAL A 77 -11.43 -1.11 -13.14
C VAL A 77 -9.95 -1.34 -13.36
N THR A 78 -9.24 -0.33 -13.86
CA THR A 78 -7.80 -0.34 -14.04
C THR A 78 -7.16 0.58 -13.01
N VAL A 79 -6.23 0.04 -12.23
CA VAL A 79 -5.40 0.78 -11.28
C VAL A 79 -4.01 0.95 -11.86
N VAL A 80 -3.51 2.18 -11.92
CA VAL A 80 -2.15 2.51 -12.34
C VAL A 80 -1.41 3.09 -11.13
N ARG A 81 -0.26 2.51 -10.77
CA ARG A 81 0.58 3.06 -9.70
C ARG A 81 1.36 4.25 -10.23
N THR A 82 0.99 5.47 -9.83
CA THR A 82 1.67 6.70 -10.29
C THR A 82 2.80 7.14 -9.37
N GLY A 83 2.89 6.59 -8.16
CA GLY A 83 4.02 6.80 -7.25
C GLY A 83 3.99 5.84 -6.05
N LEU A 84 4.83 6.08 -5.04
CA LEU A 84 4.91 5.19 -3.87
C LEU A 84 3.59 5.09 -3.10
N ASN A 85 2.88 6.21 -2.94
CA ASN A 85 1.60 6.30 -2.22
C ASN A 85 0.47 6.85 -3.10
N ASN A 86 0.68 6.96 -4.42
CA ASN A 86 -0.29 7.56 -5.33
C ASN A 86 -0.71 6.54 -6.38
N ALA A 87 -2.00 6.51 -6.68
CA ALA A 87 -2.58 5.68 -7.70
C ALA A 87 -3.57 6.49 -8.54
N MET A 88 -3.68 6.14 -9.82
CA MET A 88 -4.82 6.52 -10.65
C MET A 88 -5.72 5.30 -10.79
N VAL A 89 -7.01 5.47 -10.56
CA VAL A 89 -8.01 4.43 -10.77
C VAL A 89 -8.97 4.90 -11.83
N GLU A 90 -9.05 4.15 -12.91
CA GLU A 90 -9.98 4.35 -14.01
C GLU A 90 -10.99 3.21 -14.01
N ALA A 91 -12.27 3.53 -14.20
CA ALA A 91 -13.29 2.54 -14.47
C ALA A 91 -13.98 2.84 -15.79
N SER A 92 -14.14 1.80 -16.61
CA SER A 92 -15.05 1.83 -17.75
C SER A 92 -16.27 0.98 -17.42
N ALA A 93 -17.46 1.49 -17.69
CA ALA A 93 -18.70 0.73 -17.57
C ALA A 93 -19.55 0.87 -18.84
N THR A 94 -20.16 -0.25 -19.23
CA THR A 94 -21.02 -0.33 -20.41
C THR A 94 -22.46 -0.61 -19.99
N SER A 95 -23.39 0.21 -20.47
CA SER A 95 -24.83 -0.03 -20.28
C SER A 95 -25.44 -0.50 -21.59
N THR A 96 -25.98 -1.73 -21.59
CA THR A 96 -26.75 -2.27 -22.71
C THR A 96 -28.24 -2.04 -22.48
N ASN A 97 -28.95 -1.63 -23.53
CA ASN A 97 -30.41 -1.48 -23.49
C ASN A 97 -31.08 -2.84 -23.71
N ASN A 98 -31.18 -3.69 -22.66
CA ASN A 98 -31.99 -4.92 -22.65
C ASN A 98 -31.93 -5.75 -23.94
N GLY A 99 -30.72 -6.09 -24.42
CA GLY A 99 -30.52 -6.92 -25.61
C GLY A 99 -30.47 -6.18 -26.95
N VAL A 100 -30.62 -4.85 -26.99
CA VAL A 100 -30.36 -4.04 -28.18
C VAL A 100 -28.85 -3.76 -28.30
N PRO A 101 -28.22 -3.92 -29.48
CA PRO A 101 -26.77 -3.75 -29.70
C PRO A 101 -26.33 -2.27 -29.70
N ARG A 102 -26.86 -1.46 -28.79
CA ARG A 102 -26.44 -0.08 -28.54
C ARG A 102 -25.94 0.00 -27.10
N ALA A 103 -24.62 -0.04 -26.95
CA ALA A 103 -23.95 0.20 -25.68
C ALA A 103 -23.53 1.67 -25.61
N VAL A 104 -23.74 2.28 -24.45
CA VAL A 104 -23.06 3.52 -24.08
C VAL A 104 -21.97 3.13 -23.10
N GLU A 105 -20.74 3.55 -23.38
CA GLU A 105 -19.58 3.38 -22.51
C GLU A 105 -19.25 4.71 -21.84
N ARG A 106 -18.90 4.66 -20.55
CA ARG A 106 -18.44 5.81 -19.78
C ARG A 106 -17.16 5.44 -19.05
N HIS A 107 -16.21 6.37 -19.07
CA HIS A 107 -14.95 6.29 -18.35
C HIS A 107 -14.98 7.28 -17.18
N VAL A 108 -14.62 6.81 -16.00
CA VAL A 108 -14.44 7.65 -14.80
C VAL A 108 -13.04 7.42 -14.28
N SER A 109 -12.26 8.49 -14.09
CA SER A 109 -10.92 8.42 -13.51
C SER A 109 -10.86 9.18 -12.21
N ARG A 110 -10.12 8.64 -11.23
CA ARG A 110 -9.87 9.27 -9.93
C ARG A 110 -8.40 9.13 -9.54
N MET A 111 -7.82 10.19 -9.00
CA MET A 111 -6.54 10.12 -8.30
C MET A 111 -6.78 9.72 -6.84
N LEU A 112 -5.97 8.79 -6.35
CA LEU A 112 -5.99 8.29 -4.99
C LEU A 112 -4.64 8.52 -4.34
N THR A 113 -4.69 8.80 -3.04
CA THR A 113 -3.53 8.75 -2.16
C THR A 113 -3.75 7.65 -1.15
N VAL A 114 -2.79 6.74 -1.04
CA VAL A 114 -2.75 5.71 -0.01
C VAL A 114 -2.38 6.39 1.31
N ARG A 115 -3.35 6.45 2.22
CA ARG A 115 -3.17 7.00 3.57
C ARG A 115 -2.68 5.89 4.48
N ASN A 116 -1.50 6.12 5.02
CA ASN A 116 -0.90 5.24 6.00
C ASN A 116 -1.30 5.73 7.40
N PRO A 117 -1.40 4.84 8.39
CA PRO A 117 -1.67 5.30 9.73
C PRO A 117 -0.50 6.20 10.18
N PRO A 118 -0.77 7.36 10.79
CA PRO A 118 0.24 8.37 11.05
C PRO A 118 1.20 7.88 12.13
N LEU A 119 2.37 7.39 11.72
CA LEU A 119 3.54 7.36 12.59
C LEU A 119 4.50 8.41 12.07
N PRO A 120 4.84 9.44 12.86
CA PRO A 120 5.84 10.42 12.49
C PRO A 120 7.25 9.83 12.62
N LEU A 121 7.54 8.75 11.89
CA LEU A 121 8.88 8.14 11.85
C LEU A 121 9.76 8.88 10.86
N ASN A 122 10.22 10.03 11.30
CA ASN A 122 11.24 10.82 10.64
C ASN A 122 12.63 10.58 11.25
N ALA A 123 12.79 9.50 12.01
CA ALA A 123 14.05 9.13 12.63
C ALA A 123 14.36 7.65 12.32
N PRO A 124 15.63 7.29 12.10
CA PRO A 124 16.04 5.89 11.91
C PRO A 124 15.69 5.03 13.11
N LEU A 125 15.82 5.57 14.32
CA LEU A 125 15.54 4.86 15.56
C LEU A 125 14.78 5.78 16.52
N THR A 126 13.60 5.33 16.93
CA THR A 126 12.80 5.96 17.99
C THR A 126 12.71 4.98 19.15
N MET A 127 13.18 5.39 20.33
CA MET A 127 13.19 4.53 21.51
C MET A 127 12.47 5.18 22.69
N LEU A 128 11.60 4.41 23.33
CA LEU A 128 11.00 4.72 24.62
C LEU A 128 11.66 3.81 25.66
N GLY A 129 12.86 4.18 26.11
CA GLY A 129 13.69 3.35 26.99
C GLY A 129 15.17 3.68 26.86
N SER A 130 16.03 2.84 27.44
CA SER A 130 17.48 2.98 27.31
C SER A 130 18.04 2.12 26.19
N ALA A 131 19.10 2.60 25.53
CA ALA A 131 19.79 1.93 24.44
C ALA A 131 21.28 1.88 24.74
N THR A 132 21.89 0.70 24.62
CA THR A 132 23.35 0.58 24.64
C THR A 132 23.82 0.02 23.31
N PHE A 133 24.68 0.79 22.62
CA PHE A 133 25.35 0.35 21.41
C PHE A 133 26.75 -0.12 21.77
N ALA A 134 27.01 -1.41 21.57
CA ALA A 134 28.33 -1.99 21.74
C ALA A 134 29.00 -2.19 20.36
N TYR A 135 30.33 -2.31 20.36
CA TYR A 135 31.14 -2.81 19.24
C TYR A 135 30.75 -2.28 17.83
N ALA A 136 30.82 -0.96 17.65
CA ALA A 136 30.56 -0.27 16.38
C ALA A 136 29.10 -0.32 15.87
N GLY A 137 28.13 -0.46 16.77
CA GLY A 137 26.73 -0.17 16.46
C GLY A 137 26.56 1.26 15.96
N THR A 138 25.82 1.47 14.85
CA THR A 138 25.62 2.81 14.26
C THR A 138 24.17 3.09 13.95
N VAL A 139 23.78 4.36 14.10
CA VAL A 139 22.48 4.89 13.69
C VAL A 139 22.75 6.01 12.69
N SER A 140 22.26 5.86 11.45
CA SER A 140 22.44 6.85 10.38
C SER A 140 21.09 7.52 10.08
N THR A 141 21.05 8.84 10.18
CA THR A 141 19.88 9.67 9.79
C THR A 141 19.86 10.02 8.32
N THR A 142 20.95 9.74 7.60
CA THR A 142 21.06 9.96 6.16
C THR A 142 20.08 9.04 5.44
N ASP A 143 19.28 9.59 4.52
CA ASP A 143 18.39 8.78 3.70
C ASP A 143 19.22 7.94 2.71
N GLU A 144 19.33 6.65 3.00
CA GLU A 144 20.08 5.69 2.18
C GLU A 144 19.11 4.82 1.37
N THR A 145 19.38 4.71 0.07
CA THR A 145 18.72 3.71 -0.76
C THR A 145 19.29 2.32 -0.42
N PRO A 146 18.46 1.32 -0.09
CA PRO A 146 18.96 0.00 0.23
C PRO A 146 19.68 -0.63 -0.98
N PRO A 147 20.68 -1.51 -0.74
CA PRO A 147 21.42 -2.14 -1.84
C PRO A 147 20.51 -2.85 -2.85
N GLY A 148 20.64 -2.50 -4.13
CA GLY A 148 19.85 -3.10 -5.22
C GLY A 148 18.49 -2.44 -5.49
N TRP A 149 18.12 -1.39 -4.74
CA TRP A 149 16.79 -0.75 -4.86
C TRP A 149 16.79 0.55 -5.68
N ALA A 150 17.88 0.85 -6.39
CA ALA A 150 18.02 2.12 -7.12
C ALA A 150 16.90 2.37 -8.16
N SER A 151 16.44 1.33 -8.85
CA SER A 151 15.32 1.41 -9.80
C SER A 151 13.95 1.51 -9.13
N GLU A 152 13.85 1.12 -7.85
CA GLU A 152 12.61 1.08 -7.07
C GLU A 152 12.34 2.38 -6.31
N CYS A 153 13.41 3.13 -6.04
CA CYS A 153 13.44 4.35 -5.24
C CYS A 153 13.61 5.61 -6.11
N LEU A 154 12.90 5.67 -7.24
CA LEU A 154 12.94 6.82 -8.15
C LEU A 154 12.44 8.08 -7.43
N GLY A 155 13.34 9.03 -7.19
CA GLY A 155 13.08 10.30 -6.53
C GLY A 155 14.16 10.63 -5.51
N THR A 156 15.12 11.47 -5.90
CA THR A 156 16.15 12.04 -5.02
C THR A 156 15.58 13.13 -4.12
N ASP A 157 14.47 12.87 -3.43
CA ASP A 157 14.04 13.72 -2.32
C ASP A 157 14.95 13.41 -1.12
N SER A 158 16.25 13.66 -1.27
CA SER A 158 17.27 13.57 -0.21
C SER A 158 17.08 14.75 0.73
N VAL A 159 15.92 14.81 1.35
CA VAL A 159 15.73 15.65 2.53
C VAL A 159 16.19 14.78 3.68
N ASP A 160 17.31 15.16 4.30
CA ASP A 160 17.78 14.51 5.53
C ASP A 160 16.60 14.36 6.49
N ALA A 161 16.54 13.20 7.15
CA ALA A 161 15.50 12.95 8.12
C ALA A 161 15.58 14.07 9.17
N PRO A 162 14.51 14.86 9.40
CA PRO A 162 14.59 15.97 10.32
C PRO A 162 15.01 15.46 11.69
N THR A 163 16.07 16.04 12.24
CA THR A 163 16.63 15.72 13.57
C THR A 163 15.69 16.08 14.71
N THR A 164 14.49 16.58 14.41
CA THR A 164 13.47 16.94 15.40
C THR A 164 12.84 15.68 16.00
N SER A 165 13.25 15.35 17.22
CA SER A 165 12.56 14.38 18.06
C SER A 165 11.16 14.91 18.42
N ALA A 166 10.10 14.19 18.06
CA ALA A 166 8.80 14.41 18.70
C ALA A 166 8.95 14.16 20.22
N SER A 167 8.14 14.84 21.04
CA SER A 167 8.19 14.62 22.48
C SER A 167 7.87 13.15 22.79
N VAL A 168 8.72 12.53 23.62
CA VAL A 168 8.65 11.12 24.02
C VAL A 168 7.26 10.71 24.51
N SER A 169 6.55 11.61 25.20
CA SER A 169 5.19 11.38 25.70
C SER A 169 4.13 11.27 24.60
N ALA A 170 4.18 12.10 23.56
CA ALA A 170 3.24 12.04 22.45
C ALA A 170 3.44 10.74 21.65
N LEU A 171 4.69 10.37 21.38
CA LEU A 171 5.02 9.11 20.71
C LEU A 171 4.55 7.89 21.50
N ARG A 172 4.75 7.88 22.83
CA ARG A 172 4.25 6.81 23.71
C ARG A 172 2.74 6.65 23.60
N SER A 173 1.98 7.73 23.75
CA SER A 173 0.51 7.67 23.63
C SER A 173 0.05 7.17 22.26
N GLN A 174 0.71 7.59 21.18
CA GLN A 174 0.39 7.17 19.81
C GLN A 174 0.73 5.70 19.57
N PHE A 175 1.85 5.22 20.09
CA PHE A 175 2.23 3.82 20.00
C PHE A 175 1.22 2.93 20.74
N ASP A 176 0.86 3.30 21.97
CA ASP A 176 -0.02 2.50 22.83
C ASP A 176 -1.44 2.45 22.32
N ALA A 177 -2.00 3.63 22.01
CA ALA A 177 -3.34 3.72 21.42
C ALA A 177 -3.38 3.12 20.00
N GLY A 178 -2.24 3.11 19.30
CA GLY A 178 -2.13 2.60 17.94
C GLY A 178 -1.86 1.10 17.84
N TRP A 179 -1.30 0.45 18.86
CA TRP A 179 -0.76 -0.91 18.74
C TRP A 179 -1.79 -1.92 18.26
N SER A 180 -2.98 -1.94 18.86
CA SER A 180 -4.08 -2.82 18.43
C SER A 180 -4.51 -2.57 16.98
N LYS A 181 -4.48 -1.30 16.54
CA LYS A 181 -4.75 -0.92 15.15
C LYS A 181 -3.62 -1.35 14.20
N TRP A 182 -2.37 -1.37 14.66
CA TRP A 182 -1.24 -1.90 13.89
C TRP A 182 -1.33 -3.40 13.74
N LEU A 183 -1.66 -4.12 14.81
CA LEU A 183 -1.92 -5.55 14.76
C LEU A 183 -3.09 -5.88 13.83
N SER A 184 -4.14 -5.04 13.77
CA SER A 184 -5.26 -5.29 12.86
C SER A 184 -4.92 -5.10 11.37
N VAL A 185 -3.83 -4.40 11.04
CA VAL A 185 -3.33 -4.29 9.66
C VAL A 185 -2.21 -5.29 9.35
N ALA A 186 -1.88 -6.18 10.30
CA ALA A 186 -0.98 -7.29 10.03
C ALA A 186 -1.61 -8.22 9.00
N HIS A 187 -0.87 -8.48 7.93
CA HIS A 187 -1.28 -9.41 6.88
C HIS A 187 -0.97 -10.85 7.25
N ARG A 188 -0.04 -11.03 8.19
CA ARG A 188 0.36 -12.32 8.74
C ARG A 188 0.67 -12.14 10.21
N THR A 189 0.18 -13.07 11.01
CA THR A 189 0.44 -13.14 12.44
C THR A 189 0.94 -14.53 12.75
N ASP A 190 2.16 -14.64 13.27
CA ASP A 190 2.76 -15.92 13.64
C ASP A 190 2.89 -16.04 15.16
N ASP A 191 2.87 -17.30 15.62
CA ASP A 191 3.24 -17.67 16.98
C ASP A 191 4.76 -17.88 17.05
N PRO A 192 5.51 -17.06 17.84
CA PRO A 192 6.95 -17.23 18.03
C PRO A 192 7.38 -18.60 18.56
N ALA A 193 6.48 -19.40 19.16
CA ALA A 193 6.79 -20.77 19.55
C ALA A 193 6.99 -21.71 18.35
N THR A 194 6.42 -21.36 17.20
CA THR A 194 6.44 -22.17 15.97
C THR A 194 7.37 -21.63 14.90
N VAL A 195 7.69 -20.33 14.97
CA VAL A 195 8.53 -19.64 14.00
C VAL A 195 9.82 -19.21 14.70
N SER A 196 10.96 -19.63 14.16
CA SER A 196 12.30 -19.25 14.62
C SER A 196 13.12 -18.51 13.55
N SER A 197 12.52 -18.30 12.37
CA SER A 197 13.14 -17.70 11.20
C SER A 197 12.14 -16.83 10.44
N LEU A 198 12.61 -15.70 9.91
CA LEU A 198 11.80 -14.82 9.06
C LEU A 198 12.09 -14.97 7.57
N VAL A 199 12.74 -16.06 7.14
CA VAL A 199 13.03 -16.30 5.71
C VAL A 199 11.77 -16.21 4.83
N PRO A 200 11.91 -15.75 3.57
CA PRO A 200 10.80 -15.73 2.63
C PRO A 200 10.19 -17.11 2.44
N ILE A 201 8.87 -17.20 2.43
CA ILE A 201 8.14 -18.47 2.29
C ILE A 201 7.51 -18.49 0.91
N VAL A 202 7.89 -19.47 0.08
CA VAL A 202 7.31 -19.67 -1.26
C VAL A 202 6.34 -20.84 -1.22
N THR A 203 5.12 -20.63 -1.69
CA THR A 203 4.12 -21.66 -1.91
C THR A 203 3.93 -21.87 -3.41
N ALA A 204 4.46 -22.97 -3.95
CA ALA A 204 4.53 -23.28 -5.37
C ALA A 204 5.27 -22.23 -6.22
N VAL A 205 4.63 -21.11 -6.55
CA VAL A 205 5.18 -20.01 -7.36
C VAL A 205 4.86 -18.62 -6.79
N THR A 206 4.07 -18.55 -5.70
CA THR A 206 3.68 -17.29 -5.07
C THR A 206 4.39 -17.15 -3.73
N CYS A 207 4.75 -15.91 -3.38
CA CYS A 207 5.24 -15.62 -2.05
C CYS A 207 4.08 -15.66 -1.06
N ALA A 208 4.31 -16.21 0.13
CA ALA A 208 3.33 -16.13 1.19
C ALA A 208 3.20 -14.68 1.68
N PRO A 209 1.98 -14.25 2.05
CA PRO A 209 1.70 -12.95 2.66
C PRO A 209 2.75 -12.45 3.66
N ALA A 210 3.26 -11.24 3.44
CA ALA A 210 4.21 -10.54 4.33
C ALA A 210 5.50 -11.32 4.62
N THR A 211 5.93 -12.19 3.69
CA THR A 211 7.23 -12.88 3.75
C THR A 211 8.16 -12.45 2.63
N GLY A 212 8.15 -11.16 2.30
CA GLY A 212 8.93 -10.62 1.20
C GLY A 212 10.43 -10.76 1.37
N ASP A 213 11.12 -10.88 0.23
CA ASP A 213 12.57 -10.95 0.17
C ASP A 213 13.15 -9.56 -0.14
N PRO A 214 13.90 -8.93 0.78
CA PRO A 214 14.46 -7.62 0.54
C PRO A 214 15.63 -7.59 -0.44
N HIS A 215 16.30 -8.72 -0.69
CA HIS A 215 17.47 -8.75 -1.56
C HIS A 215 17.04 -8.74 -3.03
N ARG A 216 17.84 -8.09 -3.88
CA ARG A 216 17.59 -7.97 -5.34
C ARG A 216 18.68 -8.61 -6.21
N GLY A 217 19.66 -9.27 -5.59
CA GLY A 217 20.82 -9.87 -6.27
C GLY A 217 20.82 -11.39 -6.19
N ALA A 218 22.03 -11.97 -6.28
CA ALA A 218 22.24 -13.41 -6.06
C ALA A 218 21.71 -13.85 -4.69
N GLY A 219 21.01 -14.98 -4.64
CA GLY A 219 20.40 -15.50 -3.41
C GLY A 219 19.05 -14.86 -3.02
N SER A 220 18.50 -13.98 -3.87
CA SER A 220 17.12 -13.51 -3.74
C SER A 220 16.12 -14.53 -4.30
N ILE A 221 14.93 -14.55 -3.71
CA ILE A 221 13.79 -15.37 -4.14
C ILE A 221 12.90 -14.48 -5.00
N ALA A 222 13.02 -14.60 -6.32
CA ALA A 222 12.39 -13.70 -7.29
C ALA A 222 10.88 -13.47 -7.03
N ALA A 223 10.13 -14.54 -6.74
CA ALA A 223 8.70 -14.48 -6.43
C ALA A 223 8.35 -13.62 -5.20
N CYS A 224 9.29 -13.43 -4.28
CA CYS A 224 9.11 -12.70 -3.02
C CYS A 224 9.69 -11.28 -3.05
N THR A 225 10.41 -10.87 -4.10
CA THR A 225 11.06 -9.55 -4.16
C THR A 225 10.07 -8.39 -4.11
N ASN A 226 8.88 -8.59 -4.67
CA ASN A 226 7.81 -7.59 -4.67
C ASN A 226 6.77 -7.83 -3.57
N GLU A 227 6.92 -8.84 -2.71
CA GLU A 227 5.96 -9.06 -1.63
C GLU A 227 6.23 -8.07 -0.50
N TRP A 228 5.22 -7.29 -0.16
CA TRP A 228 5.26 -6.28 0.89
C TRP A 228 4.11 -6.51 1.84
N GLY A 229 4.34 -6.33 3.15
CA GLY A 229 3.25 -6.46 4.11
C GLY A 229 3.69 -6.20 5.53
N ALA A 230 2.73 -6.35 6.43
CA ALA A 230 2.96 -6.28 7.87
C ALA A 230 2.90 -7.69 8.46
N ARG A 231 3.93 -8.06 9.22
CA ARG A 231 4.06 -9.34 9.91
C ARG A 231 4.12 -9.09 11.41
N ALA A 232 3.21 -9.72 12.16
CA ALA A 232 3.13 -9.61 13.62
C ALA A 232 3.61 -10.90 14.29
N LEU A 233 4.33 -10.75 15.39
CA LEU A 233 4.74 -11.81 16.30
C LEU A 233 4.13 -11.51 17.66
N ASN A 234 3.20 -12.35 18.12
CA ASN A 234 2.35 -12.05 19.29
C ASN A 234 3.00 -12.34 20.65
N ALA A 235 4.32 -12.49 20.69
CA ALA A 235 5.08 -12.73 21.91
C ALA A 235 6.56 -12.36 21.71
N THR A 236 7.37 -12.56 22.74
CA THR A 236 8.83 -12.52 22.64
C THR A 236 9.32 -13.46 21.53
N PHE A 237 10.21 -12.96 20.68
CA PHE A 237 10.71 -13.68 19.52
C PHE A 237 12.23 -13.78 19.55
N THR A 238 12.73 -14.98 19.33
CA THR A 238 14.18 -15.24 19.22
C THR A 238 14.53 -15.65 17.80
N VAL A 239 15.37 -14.87 17.14
CA VAL A 239 15.92 -15.21 15.82
C VAL A 239 17.12 -16.13 16.03
N THR A 240 17.00 -17.39 15.60
CA THR A 240 18.07 -18.39 15.74
C THR A 240 18.80 -18.70 14.44
N THR A 241 18.29 -18.20 13.32
CA THR A 241 18.87 -18.39 11.98
C THR A 241 18.89 -17.07 11.24
N THR A 242 19.84 -16.89 10.32
CA THR A 242 19.91 -15.69 9.47
C THR A 242 18.58 -15.46 8.78
N SER A 243 17.97 -14.32 9.07
CA SER A 243 16.61 -13.98 8.71
C SER A 243 16.59 -12.63 8.00
N ARG A 244 15.61 -12.45 7.13
CA ARG A 244 15.42 -11.20 6.40
C ARG A 244 13.95 -10.90 6.24
N HIS A 245 13.55 -9.64 6.35
CA HIS A 245 12.16 -9.22 6.24
C HIS A 245 12.03 -7.93 5.42
N GLN A 246 11.01 -7.86 4.58
CA GLN A 246 10.63 -6.67 3.82
C GLN A 246 9.22 -6.23 4.22
N GLY A 247 9.06 -4.96 4.60
CA GLY A 247 7.78 -4.40 5.04
C GLY A 247 7.79 -3.97 6.51
N ILE A 248 6.69 -4.20 7.22
CA ILE A 248 6.55 -3.89 8.64
C ILE A 248 6.71 -5.18 9.45
N LEU A 249 7.62 -5.21 10.42
CA LEU A 249 7.78 -6.31 11.37
C LEU A 249 7.39 -5.81 12.76
N MET A 250 6.43 -6.45 13.40
CA MET A 250 5.92 -6.10 14.72
C MET A 250 6.17 -7.24 15.68
N VAL A 251 6.79 -6.94 16.83
CA VAL A 251 7.06 -7.92 17.89
C VAL A 251 6.37 -7.47 19.16
N ASP A 252 5.42 -8.28 19.63
CA ASP A 252 4.59 -8.03 20.81
C ASP A 252 5.27 -8.47 22.13
N GLY A 253 6.57 -8.22 22.23
CA GLY A 253 7.42 -8.64 23.34
C GLY A 253 8.87 -8.23 23.07
N ASP A 254 9.80 -8.97 23.66
CA ASP A 254 11.22 -8.75 23.43
C ASP A 254 11.68 -9.39 22.11
N LEU A 255 12.69 -8.80 21.47
CA LEU A 255 13.33 -9.34 20.28
C LEU A 255 14.77 -9.72 20.61
N THR A 256 15.06 -11.01 20.63
CA THR A 256 16.41 -11.54 20.88
C THR A 256 17.02 -12.08 19.59
N LEU A 257 18.24 -11.67 19.26
CA LEU A 257 18.94 -12.11 18.05
C LEU A 257 20.14 -12.97 18.42
N ASN A 258 20.05 -14.26 18.11
CA ASN A 258 21.17 -15.22 18.14
C ASN A 258 21.78 -15.44 16.75
N ALA A 259 21.26 -14.74 15.74
CA ALA A 259 21.74 -14.75 14.37
C ALA A 259 21.43 -13.39 13.71
N ASP A 260 21.81 -13.24 12.45
CA ASP A 260 21.60 -12.02 11.68
C ASP A 260 20.11 -11.80 11.34
N LEU A 261 19.65 -10.56 11.49
CA LEU A 261 18.33 -10.11 11.05
C LEU A 261 18.46 -8.83 10.22
N ASP A 262 18.08 -8.93 8.95
CA ASP A 262 18.01 -7.79 8.05
C ASP A 262 16.54 -7.36 7.84
N VAL A 263 16.17 -6.12 8.18
CA VAL A 263 14.81 -5.58 8.03
C VAL A 263 14.82 -4.40 7.07
N PHE A 264 14.00 -4.46 6.02
CA PHE A 264 13.84 -3.39 5.03
C PHE A 264 12.44 -2.83 5.12
N GLY A 265 12.28 -1.70 5.81
CA GLY A 265 11.00 -1.07 6.11
C GLY A 265 10.94 -0.61 7.56
N LEU A 266 9.93 -1.07 8.30
CA LEU A 266 9.67 -0.65 9.68
C LEU A 266 9.79 -1.82 10.64
N LEU A 267 10.68 -1.73 11.63
CA LEU A 267 10.73 -2.62 12.78
C LEU A 267 10.01 -1.98 13.98
N MET A 268 9.04 -2.66 14.56
CA MET A 268 8.34 -2.23 15.78
C MET A 268 8.48 -3.31 16.84
N VAL A 269 8.98 -2.95 18.02
CA VAL A 269 9.18 -3.89 19.14
C VAL A 269 8.56 -3.28 20.39
N ARG A 270 7.59 -3.98 21.00
CA ARG A 270 6.91 -3.53 22.22
C ARG A 270 7.71 -3.77 23.50
N GLY A 271 8.75 -4.60 23.44
CA GLY A 271 9.70 -4.81 24.53
C GLY A 271 11.09 -4.25 24.21
N ALA A 272 12.12 -4.93 24.69
CA ALA A 272 13.52 -4.61 24.42
C ALA A 272 14.06 -5.39 23.22
N ILE A 273 15.10 -4.85 22.58
CA ILE A 273 15.90 -5.57 21.58
C ILE A 273 17.20 -6.03 22.24
N ASP A 274 17.52 -7.31 22.17
CA ASP A 274 18.84 -7.84 22.48
C ASP A 274 19.48 -8.44 21.22
N ALA A 275 20.36 -7.66 20.61
CA ALA A 275 21.16 -8.04 19.45
C ALA A 275 22.64 -8.26 19.82
N THR A 276 22.94 -8.72 21.05
CA THR A 276 24.33 -8.93 21.49
C THR A 276 24.99 -10.16 20.85
N ALA A 277 24.21 -11.21 20.58
CA ALA A 277 24.69 -12.48 19.99
C ALA A 277 24.53 -12.55 18.46
N GLY A 278 23.92 -11.55 17.83
CA GLY A 278 23.68 -11.49 16.39
C GLY A 278 23.83 -10.07 15.85
N ARG A 279 23.50 -9.87 14.58
CA ARG A 279 23.54 -8.56 13.93
C ARG A 279 22.14 -8.11 13.55
N LEU A 280 21.75 -6.91 13.99
CA LEU A 280 20.54 -6.25 13.50
C LEU A 280 20.90 -5.23 12.42
N LEU A 281 20.40 -5.41 11.20
CA LEU A 281 20.52 -4.41 10.14
C LEU A 281 19.11 -3.93 9.75
N VAL A 282 18.82 -2.66 9.98
CA VAL A 282 17.55 -2.04 9.58
C VAL A 282 17.82 -1.00 8.50
N HIS A 283 17.17 -1.18 7.35
CA HIS A 283 17.05 -0.19 6.27
C HIS A 283 15.63 0.40 6.30
N GLY A 284 15.46 1.55 6.95
CA GLY A 284 14.17 2.20 7.14
C GLY A 284 14.08 2.84 8.52
N ALA A 285 13.17 2.39 9.39
CA ALA A 285 13.13 2.86 10.77
C ALA A 285 12.84 1.73 11.77
N ALA A 286 13.26 1.94 13.00
CA ALA A 286 12.94 1.10 14.14
C ALA A 286 12.25 1.92 15.24
N LEU A 287 11.21 1.33 15.83
CA LEU A 287 10.44 1.89 16.94
C LEU A 287 10.42 0.87 18.07
N VAL A 288 11.07 1.19 19.19
CA VAL A 288 11.24 0.27 20.33
C VAL A 288 10.63 0.88 21.57
N ARG A 289 9.83 0.09 22.28
CA ARG A 289 9.18 0.49 23.53
C ARG A 289 9.69 -0.38 24.68
N ASP A 290 10.82 -0.02 25.26
CA ASP A 290 11.36 -0.73 26.42
C ASP A 290 10.92 -0.05 27.73
N GLU A 291 9.65 -0.27 28.11
CA GLU A 291 9.09 0.30 29.35
C GLU A 291 9.46 -0.47 30.61
N MET A 292 9.86 -1.73 30.46
CA MET A 292 10.29 -2.56 31.60
C MET A 292 11.72 -2.25 32.03
N GLY A 293 12.45 -1.40 31.29
CA GLY A 293 13.80 -0.98 31.63
C GLY A 293 14.83 -2.10 31.49
N HIS A 294 14.57 -3.09 30.64
CA HIS A 294 15.53 -4.17 30.35
C HIS A 294 16.80 -3.63 29.66
N GLY A 295 16.66 -2.49 28.97
CA GLY A 295 17.68 -1.82 28.18
C GLY A 295 17.87 -2.54 26.86
N SER A 296 17.57 -1.88 25.73
CA SER A 296 17.86 -2.48 24.43
C SER A 296 19.36 -2.46 24.17
N ARG A 297 19.92 -3.60 23.79
CA ARG A 297 21.34 -3.82 23.55
C ARG A 297 21.57 -4.12 22.08
N PHE A 298 22.30 -3.24 21.41
CA PHE A 298 22.71 -3.42 20.03
C PHE A 298 24.16 -3.90 20.01
N GLY A 299 24.39 -5.14 19.58
CA GLY A 299 25.71 -5.76 19.55
C GLY A 299 26.52 -5.44 18.29
N PHE A 300 27.48 -6.32 18.00
CA PHE A 300 28.49 -6.11 16.96
C PHE A 300 27.88 -5.81 15.60
N ALA A 301 28.33 -4.71 14.99
CA ALA A 301 27.95 -4.29 13.65
C ALA A 301 26.43 -4.14 13.44
N SER A 302 25.63 -3.97 14.50
CA SER A 302 24.22 -3.61 14.36
C SER A 302 24.09 -2.20 13.77
N ARG A 303 23.25 -2.04 12.74
CA ARG A 303 23.09 -0.76 12.04
C ARG A 303 21.62 -0.45 11.84
N VAL A 304 21.24 0.77 12.16
CA VAL A 304 19.91 1.31 11.83
C VAL A 304 20.12 2.48 10.89
N ARG A 305 19.77 2.29 9.62
CA ARG A 305 19.97 3.28 8.55
C ARG A 305 18.61 3.77 8.09
N TYR A 306 18.44 5.08 8.12
CA TYR A 306 17.22 5.68 7.61
C TYR A 306 17.05 5.37 6.12
N SER A 307 15.85 4.94 5.74
CA SER A 307 15.49 4.77 4.33
C SER A 307 14.03 5.14 4.11
N ARG A 308 13.82 6.33 3.56
CA ARG A 308 12.49 6.84 3.25
C ARG A 308 11.79 5.99 2.21
N CYS A 309 12.53 5.49 1.23
CA CYS A 309 12.01 4.60 0.21
C CYS A 309 11.46 3.30 0.81
N ALA A 310 12.24 2.63 1.67
CA ALA A 310 11.82 1.39 2.32
C ALA A 310 10.59 1.61 3.22
N LEU A 311 10.58 2.70 3.99
CA LEU A 311 9.43 3.07 4.82
C LEU A 311 8.17 3.34 4.01
N ARG A 312 8.26 4.15 2.95
CA ARG A 312 7.09 4.47 2.11
C ARG A 312 6.53 3.22 1.44
N ARG A 313 7.38 2.31 0.96
CA ARG A 313 6.92 1.03 0.42
C ARG A 313 6.26 0.15 1.49
N ALA A 314 6.89 0.00 2.66
CA ALA A 314 6.32 -0.76 3.78
C ALA A 314 4.95 -0.22 4.19
N TYR A 315 4.81 1.10 4.28
CA TYR A 315 3.54 1.72 4.61
C TYR A 315 2.50 1.61 3.50
N SER A 316 2.89 1.74 2.23
CA SER A 316 1.96 1.59 1.10
C SER A 316 1.27 0.22 1.08
N ALA A 317 1.92 -0.79 1.68
CA ALA A 317 1.36 -2.15 1.80
C ALA A 317 0.25 -2.26 2.85
N THR A 318 0.25 -1.41 3.88
CA THR A 318 -0.78 -1.39 4.95
C THR A 318 -1.74 -0.23 4.84
N GLY A 319 -1.50 0.70 3.91
CA GLY A 319 -2.32 1.89 3.75
C GLY A 319 -3.65 1.62 3.07
N ALA A 320 -4.64 2.42 3.44
CA ALA A 320 -5.96 2.42 2.82
C ALA A 320 -6.02 3.51 1.73
N PRO A 321 -6.73 3.28 0.62
CA PRO A 321 -6.87 4.28 -0.42
C PRO A 321 -7.78 5.40 0.11
N ALA A 322 -7.40 6.64 -0.13
CA ALA A 322 -8.24 7.80 0.09
C ALA A 322 -8.33 8.60 -1.20
N ALA A 323 -9.53 9.02 -1.58
CA ALA A 323 -9.70 9.95 -2.67
C ALA A 323 -8.99 11.28 -2.33
N VAL A 324 -8.33 11.86 -3.32
CA VAL A 324 -7.81 13.22 -3.21
C VAL A 324 -9.01 14.16 -3.04
N THR A 325 -8.94 15.10 -2.09
CA THR A 325 -10.05 16.00 -1.75
C THR A 325 -10.38 16.98 -2.87
N THR A 326 -9.43 17.24 -3.77
CA THR A 326 -9.61 18.08 -4.94
C THR A 326 -10.11 17.26 -6.12
N ARG A 327 -11.19 17.72 -6.76
CA ARG A 327 -11.66 17.20 -8.05
C ARG A 327 -11.16 18.12 -9.15
N GLY A 328 -10.59 17.54 -10.19
CA GLY A 328 -10.34 18.21 -11.47
C GLY A 328 -11.10 17.47 -12.56
N TRP A 329 -11.57 18.19 -13.56
CA TRP A 329 -12.14 17.60 -14.78
C TRP A 329 -11.29 18.05 -15.97
N LEU A 330 -11.05 17.11 -16.88
CA LEU A 330 -10.49 17.37 -18.19
C LEU A 330 -11.55 16.96 -19.20
N GLU A 331 -12.02 17.92 -20.00
CA GLU A 331 -12.83 17.62 -21.17
C GLU A 331 -11.93 17.57 -22.39
N ARG A 332 -12.00 16.47 -23.15
CA ARG A 332 -11.34 16.33 -24.44
C ARG A 332 -12.42 16.39 -25.52
N PHE A 333 -12.39 17.45 -26.33
CA PHE A 333 -13.25 17.63 -27.51
C PHE A 333 -12.67 16.92 -28.74
#